data_AF-A0AAD5GJN4-F1
#
_entry.id   AF-A0AAD5GJN4-F1
#
_cell.length_a   1.000
_cell.length_b   1.000
_cell.length_c   1.000
_cell.angle_alpha   90.00
_cell.angle_beta   90.00
_cell.angle_gamma   90.00
#
_symmetry.space_group_name_H-M   'P 1'
#
loop_
_entity.id
_entity.type
_entity.pdbx_description
1 polymer ?
#
loop_
_entity_poly.entity_id
_entity_poly.type
_entity_poly.pdbx_seq_one_letter_code
_entity_poly.pdbx_strand_id
1 'polypeptide(L)'
;MRIPSYDDELLHLAEDLARRLLPAFDTPTGIPYGSVNLLHGVDENESKITSTAGGGTLTLEFGVLSRLTNDPIFEQVTKNAVRGIWARRSKLNLVGAHIDVFTGDWTQK
;
A
#
# COMPACT_ATOMS: atom_id res chain seq x y z
N MET A 1 1.21 20.46 -19.48
CA MET A 1 0.24 21.55 -19.66
C MET A 1 -0.46 21.75 -18.33
N ARG A 2 -0.35 22.92 -17.69
CA ARG A 2 -1.04 23.25 -16.42
C ARG A 2 -2.28 24.07 -16.76
N ILE A 3 -3.43 23.73 -16.19
CA ILE A 3 -4.67 24.50 -16.37
C ILE A 3 -4.50 25.79 -15.56
N PRO A 4 -4.56 27.00 -16.17
CA PRO A 4 -4.23 28.25 -15.47
C PRO A 4 -5.08 28.55 -14.23
N SER A 5 -6.31 28.03 -14.18
CA SER A 5 -7.24 28.20 -13.06
C SER A 5 -7.19 27.10 -12.00
N TYR A 6 -6.29 26.12 -12.16
CA TYR A 6 -6.20 24.96 -11.27
C TYR A 6 -4.98 25.09 -10.37
N ASP A 7 -5.21 25.05 -9.06
CA ASP A 7 -4.21 25.26 -8.02
C ASP A 7 -3.96 23.98 -7.22
N ASP A 8 -3.86 22.86 -7.94
CA ASP A 8 -3.49 21.55 -7.40
C ASP A 8 -4.47 20.99 -6.35
N GLU A 9 -5.73 21.42 -6.36
CA GLU A 9 -6.74 21.01 -5.37
C GLU A 9 -6.95 19.49 -5.32
N LEU A 10 -6.97 18.79 -6.46
CA LEU A 10 -7.08 17.33 -6.49
C LEU A 10 -5.79 16.65 -6.03
N LEU A 11 -4.63 17.28 -6.25
CA LEU A 11 -3.35 16.76 -5.76
C LEU A 11 -3.30 16.87 -4.22
N HIS A 12 -3.75 17.99 -3.65
CA HIS A 12 -3.86 18.15 -2.20
C HIS A 12 -4.79 17.10 -1.58
N LEU A 13 -5.96 16.85 -2.19
CA LEU A 13 -6.88 15.80 -1.73
C LEU A 13 -6.30 14.39 -1.88
N ALA A 14 -5.59 14.11 -2.97
CA ALA A 14 -4.93 12.83 -3.19
C ALA A 14 -3.81 12.58 -2.17
N GLU A 15 -3.03 13.63 -1.85
CA GLU A 15 -2.00 13.57 -0.83
C GLU A 15 -2.58 13.34 0.56
N ASP A 16 -3.61 14.08 0.97
CA ASP A 16 -4.28 13.89 2.26
C ASP A 16 -4.82 12.46 2.40
N LEU A 17 -5.50 11.94 1.37
CA LEU A 17 -6.00 10.57 1.37
C LEU A 17 -4.85 9.56 1.49
N ALA A 18 -3.79 9.69 0.68
CA ALA A 18 -2.67 8.76 0.71
C ALA A 18 -1.95 8.78 2.07
N ARG A 19 -1.81 9.95 2.71
CA ARG A 19 -1.24 10.05 4.07
C ARG A 19 -2.07 9.27 5.09
N ARG A 20 -3.40 9.31 4.98
CA ARG A 20 -4.30 8.51 5.85
C ARG A 20 -4.24 7.02 5.58
N LEU A 21 -3.79 6.60 4.40
CA LEU A 21 -3.57 5.19 4.06
C LEU A 21 -2.23 4.64 4.56
N LEU A 22 -1.23 5.50 4.85
CA LEU A 22 0.10 5.07 5.27
C LEU A 22 0.13 4.14 6.51
N PRO A 23 -0.71 4.32 7.54
CA PRO A 23 -0.75 3.40 8.69
C PRO A 23 -1.02 1.94 8.31
N ALA A 24 -1.71 1.68 7.20
CA ALA A 24 -1.96 0.32 6.74
C ALA A 24 -0.65 -0.44 6.43
N PHE A 25 0.42 0.27 6.03
CA PHE A 25 1.72 -0.32 5.70
C PHE A 25 2.61 -0.59 6.91
N ASP A 26 2.21 -0.17 8.11
CA ASP A 26 2.96 -0.40 9.35
C ASP A 26 2.76 -1.84 9.84
N THR A 27 3.35 -2.78 9.10
CA THR A 27 3.35 -4.21 9.41
C THR A 27 4.79 -4.73 9.39
N PRO A 28 5.11 -5.81 10.13
CA PRO A 28 6.47 -6.38 10.11
C PRO A 28 6.97 -6.77 8.71
N THR A 29 6.05 -7.06 7.79
CA THR A 29 6.38 -7.46 6.42
C THR A 29 6.41 -6.29 5.43
N GLY A 30 5.86 -5.13 5.82
CA GLY A 30 5.60 -3.98 4.95
C GLY A 30 4.45 -4.19 3.96
N ILE A 31 3.77 -5.35 3.98
CA ILE A 31 2.56 -5.61 3.20
C ILE A 31 1.39 -4.98 3.96
N PRO A 32 0.53 -4.18 3.32
CA PRO A 32 -0.46 -3.43 4.05
C PRO A 32 -1.64 -4.29 4.54
N TYR A 33 -2.25 -3.87 5.65
CA TYR A 33 -3.57 -4.33 6.06
C TYR A 33 -4.62 -4.14 4.95
N GLY A 34 -5.71 -4.91 5.03
CA GLY A 34 -6.79 -4.86 4.03
C GLY A 34 -7.63 -3.58 4.11
N SER A 35 -7.76 -3.00 5.30
CA SER A 35 -8.50 -1.76 5.52
C SER A 35 -7.84 -0.85 6.55
N VAL A 36 -8.24 0.42 6.52
CA VAL A 36 -7.80 1.47 7.43
C VAL A 36 -8.93 2.46 7.62
N ASN A 37 -9.16 2.91 8.85
CA ASN A 37 -10.06 4.00 9.14
C ASN A 37 -9.36 5.33 8.84
N LEU A 38 -9.95 6.18 7.98
CA LEU A 38 -9.33 7.44 7.54
C LEU A 38 -9.13 8.49 8.65
N LEU A 39 -9.82 8.35 9.79
CA LEU A 39 -9.67 9.22 10.94
C LEU A 39 -8.88 8.57 12.08
N HIS A 40 -9.08 7.27 12.30
CA HIS A 40 -8.57 6.56 13.47
C HIS A 40 -7.39 5.61 13.18
N GLY A 41 -7.02 5.41 11.92
CA GLY A 41 -5.96 4.47 11.53
C GLY A 41 -6.45 3.02 11.46
N VAL A 42 -5.54 2.06 11.65
CA VAL A 42 -5.86 0.62 11.58
C VAL A 42 -6.51 0.19 12.90
N ASP A 43 -7.64 -0.52 12.82
CA ASP A 43 -8.30 -1.09 14.00
C ASP A 43 -7.45 -2.20 14.64
N GLU A 44 -7.41 -2.29 15.97
CA GLU A 44 -6.66 -3.35 16.67
C GLU A 44 -7.12 -4.77 16.30
N ASN A 45 -8.38 -4.91 15.89
CA ASN A 45 -9.00 -6.17 15.48
C ASN A 45 -9.01 -6.35 13.96
N GLU A 46 -8.32 -5.49 13.20
CA GLU A 46 -8.26 -5.61 11.75
C GLU A 46 -7.64 -6.95 11.34
N SER A 47 -8.20 -7.54 10.28
CA SER A 47 -7.68 -8.78 9.72
C SER A 47 -6.22 -8.63 9.32
N LYS A 48 -5.36 -9.50 9.87
CA LYS A 48 -3.97 -9.64 9.43
C LYS A 48 -3.85 -10.32 8.06
N ILE A 49 -4.95 -10.84 7.52
CA ILE A 49 -4.96 -11.49 6.21
C ILE A 49 -5.36 -10.47 5.15
N THR A 50 -4.46 -10.25 4.18
CA THR A 50 -4.73 -9.41 3.01
C THR A 50 -4.62 -10.23 1.73
N SER A 51 -5.27 -9.78 0.66
CA SER A 51 -5.12 -10.40 -0.66
C SER A 51 -3.88 -9.88 -1.38
N THR A 52 -3.27 -10.69 -2.24
CA THR A 52 -2.13 -10.27 -3.07
C THR A 52 -2.46 -9.05 -3.94
N ALA A 53 -3.70 -8.97 -4.42
CA ALA A 53 -4.18 -7.81 -5.17
C ALA A 53 -4.21 -6.55 -4.27
N GLY A 54 -4.80 -6.65 -3.06
CA GLY A 54 -4.85 -5.54 -2.11
C GLY A 54 -3.47 -5.07 -1.66
N GLY A 55 -2.57 -6.00 -1.37
CA GLY A 55 -1.20 -5.68 -0.91
C GLY A 55 -0.25 -5.21 -2.02
N GLY A 56 -0.57 -5.45 -3.30
CA GLY A 56 0.38 -5.29 -4.42
C GLY A 56 0.07 -4.18 -5.41
N THR A 57 -1.14 -3.60 -5.41
CA THR A 57 -1.65 -2.80 -6.55
C THR A 57 -1.73 -1.30 -6.27
N LEU A 58 -0.85 -0.77 -5.43
CA LEU A 58 -0.79 0.68 -5.13
C LEU A 58 0.46 1.37 -5.71
N THR A 59 1.37 0.60 -6.32
CA THR A 59 2.69 1.10 -6.75
C THR A 59 2.59 2.19 -7.82
N LEU A 60 1.59 2.12 -8.70
CA LEU A 60 1.44 3.09 -9.79
C LEU A 60 0.97 4.45 -9.25
N GLU A 61 -0.10 4.43 -8.45
CA GLU A 61 -0.75 5.60 -7.88
C GLU A 61 0.18 6.31 -6.92
N PHE A 62 0.75 5.58 -5.95
CA PHE A 62 1.67 6.15 -4.96
C PHE A 62 3.00 6.56 -5.60
N GLY A 63 3.46 5.85 -6.64
CA GLY A 63 4.64 6.22 -7.42
C GLY A 63 4.46 7.56 -8.15
N VAL A 64 3.29 7.77 -8.78
CA VAL A 64 2.97 9.06 -9.41
C VAL A 64 2.84 10.15 -8.34
N LEU A 65 2.14 9.89 -7.24
CA LEU A 65 1.97 10.84 -6.16
C LEU A 65 3.31 11.31 -5.59
N SER A 66 4.25 10.40 -5.29
CA SER A 66 5.59 10.76 -4.82
C SER A 66 6.34 11.71 -5.77
N ARG A 67 6.15 11.59 -7.08
CA ARG A 67 6.78 12.48 -8.06
C ARG A 67 6.11 13.85 -8.11
N LEU A 68 4.79 13.88 -7.95
CA LEU A 68 4.01 15.13 -7.98
C LEU A 68 4.18 15.95 -6.69
N THR A 69 4.31 15.29 -5.54
CA THR A 69 4.47 15.94 -4.23
C THR A 69 5.92 16.10 -3.79
N ASN A 70 6.87 15.45 -4.49
CA ASN A 70 8.27 15.32 -4.09
C ASN A 70 8.48 14.65 -2.71
N ASP A 71 7.52 13.84 -2.27
CA ASP A 71 7.58 13.04 -1.04
C ASP A 71 7.78 11.55 -1.39
N PRO A 72 8.96 10.96 -1.15
CA PRO A 72 9.26 9.59 -1.56
C PRO A 72 8.54 8.52 -0.74
N ILE A 73 7.87 8.87 0.37
CA ILE A 73 7.30 7.87 1.28
C ILE A 73 6.27 6.97 0.58
N PHE A 74 5.43 7.53 -0.28
CA PHE A 74 4.37 6.79 -0.97
C PHE A 74 4.94 5.69 -1.90
N GLU A 75 5.89 6.05 -2.75
CA GLU A 75 6.58 5.08 -3.62
C GLU A 75 7.37 4.05 -2.81
N GLN A 76 7.98 4.46 -1.70
CA GLN A 76 8.81 3.57 -0.89
C GLN A 76 7.99 2.47 -0.21
N VAL A 77 6.85 2.81 0.41
CA VAL A 77 6.01 1.81 1.11
C VAL A 77 5.42 0.79 0.14
N THR A 78 4.96 1.25 -1.04
CA THR A 78 4.36 0.35 -2.05
C THR A 78 5.39 -0.55 -2.72
N LYS A 79 6.59 -0.03 -3.03
CA LYS A 79 7.71 -0.88 -3.50
C LYS A 79 8.12 -1.92 -2.48
N ASN A 80 8.13 -1.56 -1.19
CA ASN A 80 8.45 -2.50 -0.12
C ASN A 80 7.38 -3.60 -0.04
N ALA A 81 6.10 -3.26 -0.12
CA ALA A 81 5.00 -4.23 -0.13
C ALA A 81 5.13 -5.24 -1.29
N VAL A 82 5.31 -4.77 -2.52
CA VAL A 82 5.45 -5.64 -3.70
C VAL A 82 6.70 -6.53 -3.60
N ARG A 83 7.83 -5.99 -3.12
CA ARG A 83 9.04 -6.78 -2.86
C ARG A 83 8.81 -7.82 -1.77
N GLY A 84 8.05 -7.46 -0.73
CA GLY A 84 7.66 -8.34 0.37
C GLY A 84 6.82 -9.53 -0.12
N ILE A 85 5.85 -9.27 -0.98
CA ILE A 85 5.05 -10.31 -1.66
C ILE A 85 5.95 -11.20 -2.51
N TRP A 86 6.79 -10.60 -3.36
CA TRP A 86 7.68 -11.35 -4.27
C TRP A 86 8.71 -12.22 -3.55
N ALA A 87 9.24 -11.75 -2.42
CA ALA A 87 10.19 -12.49 -1.59
C ALA A 87 9.59 -13.78 -1.03
N ARG A 88 8.27 -13.87 -0.91
CA ARG A 88 7.54 -15.00 -0.32
C ARG A 88 7.01 -15.99 -1.36
N ARG A 89 7.25 -15.77 -2.65
CA ARG A 89 6.84 -16.71 -3.71
C ARG A 89 7.36 -18.13 -3.45
N SER A 90 6.63 -19.11 -3.96
CA SER A 90 7.02 -20.52 -3.88
C SER A 90 8.25 -20.83 -4.75
N LYS A 91 8.77 -22.05 -4.63
CA LYS A 91 9.84 -22.57 -5.53
C LYS A 91 9.43 -22.58 -7.01
N LEU A 92 8.14 -22.50 -7.31
CA LEU A 92 7.59 -22.39 -8.67
C LEU A 92 7.51 -20.94 -9.17
N ASN A 93 7.98 -19.96 -8.38
CA ASN A 93 7.82 -18.52 -8.62
C ASN A 93 6.36 -18.04 -8.67
N LEU A 94 5.45 -18.77 -8.02
CA LEU A 94 4.05 -18.39 -7.87
C LEU A 94 3.78 -17.79 -6.48
N VAL A 95 2.88 -16.82 -6.42
CA VAL A 95 2.37 -16.19 -5.19
C VAL A 95 0.98 -16.73 -4.87
N GLY A 96 0.61 -16.75 -3.58
CA GLY A 96 -0.75 -17.14 -3.16
C GLY A 96 -1.77 -16.04 -3.41
N ALA A 97 -3.04 -16.31 -3.10
CA ALA A 97 -4.12 -15.34 -3.18
C ALA A 97 -4.23 -14.47 -1.92
N HIS A 98 -3.99 -15.05 -0.74
CA HIS A 98 -4.07 -14.37 0.56
C HIS A 98 -2.85 -14.67 1.43
N ILE A 99 -2.40 -13.66 2.17
CA ILE A 99 -1.17 -13.66 2.97
C ILE A 99 -1.41 -13.03 4.34
N ASP A 100 -0.81 -13.60 5.39
CA ASP A 100 -0.72 -12.97 6.70
C ASP A 100 0.36 -11.87 6.68
N VAL A 101 -0.01 -10.62 6.96
CA VAL A 101 0.87 -9.45 6.87
C VAL A 101 1.85 -9.33 8.04
N PHE A 102 1.74 -10.17 9.07
CA PHE A 102 2.67 -10.25 10.19
C PHE A 102 3.69 -11.37 9.99
N THR A 103 3.22 -12.58 9.68
CA THR A 103 4.11 -13.74 9.51
C THR A 103 4.68 -13.84 8.10
N GLY A 104 3.92 -13.38 7.11
CA GLY A 104 4.25 -13.56 5.70
C GLY A 104 3.83 -14.91 5.12
N ASP A 105 3.04 -15.69 5.84
CA ASP A 105 2.60 -17.00 5.37
C ASP A 105 1.38 -16.88 4.44
N TRP A 106 1.40 -17.65 3.35
CA TRP A 106 0.24 -17.77 2.46
C TRP A 106 -0.86 -18.58 3.13
N THR A 107 -2.03 -17.97 3.32
CA THR A 107 -3.23 -18.61 3.89
C THR A 107 -4.15 -19.20 2.82
N GLN A 108 -4.02 -18.73 1.57
CA GLN A 108 -4.66 -19.32 0.39
C GLN A 108 -3.63 -19.41 -0.74
N LYS A 109 -3.38 -20.63 -1.23
CA LYS A 109 -2.34 -20.97 -2.20
C LYS A 109 -2.93 -21.37 -3.55
#